data_AF-A1K534-F1
#
_entry.id   AF-A1K534-F1
#
_cell.length_a   1.000
_cell.length_b   1.000
_cell.length_c   1.000
_cell.angle_alpha   90.00
_cell.angle_beta   90.00
_cell.angle_gamma   90.00
#
_symmetry.space_group_name_H-M   'P 1'
#
loop_
_entity.id
_entity.type
_entity.pdbx_description
1 polymer ?
#
loop_
_entity_poly.entity_id
_entity_poly.type
_entity_poly.pdbx_seq_one_letter_code
_entity_poly.pdbx_strand_id
1 'polypeptide(L)'
;MGAKEELLQNLSRLDASGGIQRIHRALTDAGLKYKGPSNSQTLLYYFRSRGHEIGVAAIRGSPALLSFPATFWRGRSGLAAALGRASSFHMQPEGFVSSSQYSAGQLRITTSSIETLLSIVDEIIIPEARAAGA
;
A
#
# COMPACT_ATOMS: atom_id res chain seq x y z
N MET A 1 7.76 -14.81 -16.85
CA MET A 1 7.02 -14.07 -15.81
C MET A 1 7.93 -13.96 -14.60
N GLY A 2 8.04 -12.81 -13.95
CA GLY A 2 8.92 -12.65 -12.78
C GLY A 2 8.17 -12.94 -11.47
N ALA A 3 8.92 -13.17 -10.40
CA ALA A 3 8.36 -13.54 -9.09
C ALA A 3 7.38 -12.48 -8.52
N LYS A 4 7.59 -11.20 -8.83
CA LYS A 4 6.72 -10.11 -8.38
C LYS A 4 5.41 -10.05 -9.19
N GLU A 5 5.45 -10.39 -10.48
CA GLU A 5 4.26 -10.48 -11.33
C GLU A 5 3.40 -11.70 -10.94
N GLU A 6 4.04 -12.82 -10.61
CA GLU A 6 3.37 -14.00 -10.03
C GLU A 6 2.69 -13.66 -8.71
N LEU A 7 3.38 -12.92 -7.82
CA LEU A 7 2.78 -12.46 -6.57
C LEU A 7 1.56 -11.56 -6.83
N LEU A 8 1.64 -10.60 -7.76
CA LEU A 8 0.51 -9.75 -8.13
C LEU A 8 -0.67 -10.57 -8.65
N GLN A 9 -0.43 -11.55 -9.52
CA GLN A 9 -1.49 -12.43 -10.02
C GLN A 9 -2.14 -13.23 -8.89
N ASN A 10 -1.33 -13.79 -7.99
CA ASN A 10 -1.82 -14.55 -6.85
C ASN A 10 -2.66 -13.69 -5.91
N LEU A 11 -2.19 -12.48 -5.58
CA LEU A 11 -2.94 -11.53 -4.76
C LEU A 11 -4.25 -11.12 -5.44
N SER A 12 -4.20 -10.79 -6.72
CA SER A 12 -5.38 -10.39 -7.50
C SER A 12 -6.42 -11.50 -7.61
N ARG A 13 -5.99 -12.76 -7.76
CA ARG A 13 -6.90 -13.91 -7.81
C ARG A 13 -7.67 -14.12 -6.50
N LEU A 14 -7.05 -13.79 -5.37
CA LEU A 14 -7.66 -13.89 -4.05
C LEU A 14 -8.56 -12.69 -3.71
N ASP A 15 -8.51 -11.63 -4.51
CA ASP A 15 -9.32 -10.43 -4.34
C ASP A 15 -10.51 -10.42 -5.30
N ALA A 16 -11.64 -10.92 -4.82
CA ALA A 16 -12.91 -10.92 -5.57
C ALA A 16 -13.41 -9.52 -5.93
N SER A 17 -12.91 -8.47 -5.28
CA SER A 17 -13.34 -7.09 -5.53
C SER A 17 -12.61 -6.42 -6.71
N GLY A 18 -11.48 -6.98 -7.16
CA GLY A 18 -10.60 -6.37 -8.16
C GLY A 18 -9.85 -5.12 -7.68
N GLY A 19 -9.99 -4.76 -6.40
CA GLY A 19 -9.34 -3.61 -5.77
C GLY A 19 -7.83 -3.64 -5.86
N ILE A 20 -7.20 -4.82 -5.70
CA ILE A 20 -5.74 -4.98 -5.78
C ILE A 20 -5.21 -4.54 -7.14
N GLN A 21 -5.84 -4.96 -8.24
CA GLN A 21 -5.38 -4.56 -9.58
C GLN A 21 -5.59 -3.06 -9.82
N ARG A 22 -6.72 -2.50 -9.36
CA ARG A 22 -7.02 -1.07 -9.53
C ARG A 22 -6.03 -0.20 -8.73
N ILE A 23 -5.77 -0.56 -7.47
CA ILE A 23 -4.80 0.14 -6.61
C ILE A 23 -3.39 -0.03 -7.17
N HIS A 24 -3.01 -1.24 -7.59
CA HIS A 24 -1.72 -1.51 -8.23
C HIS A 24 -1.50 -0.57 -9.42
N ARG A 25 -2.47 -0.54 -10.34
CA ARG A 25 -2.42 0.29 -11.53
C ARG A 25 -2.32 1.77 -11.18
N ALA A 26 -3.13 2.27 -10.24
CA ALA A 26 -3.06 3.67 -9.82
C ALA A 26 -1.67 4.06 -9.28
N LEU A 27 -1.05 3.19 -8.48
CA LEU A 27 0.29 3.43 -7.94
C LEU A 27 1.38 3.38 -9.03
N THR A 28 1.30 2.43 -9.97
CA THR A 28 2.31 2.30 -11.04
C THR A 28 2.16 3.36 -12.14
N ASP A 29 0.93 3.73 -12.49
CA ASP A 29 0.64 4.79 -13.47
C ASP A 29 1.15 6.15 -12.94
N ALA A 30 1.22 6.32 -11.62
CA ALA A 30 1.83 7.47 -10.96
C ALA A 30 3.38 7.42 -10.88
N GLY A 31 4.02 6.39 -11.44
CA GLY A 31 5.48 6.26 -11.53
C GLY A 31 6.13 5.49 -10.39
N LEU A 32 5.37 4.98 -9.41
CA LEU A 32 5.95 4.17 -8.34
C LEU A 32 6.42 2.82 -8.88
N LYS A 33 7.62 2.44 -8.47
CA LYS A 33 8.17 1.10 -8.71
C LYS A 33 7.63 0.15 -7.66
N TYR A 34 7.59 -1.14 -7.96
CA TYR A 34 7.16 -2.14 -6.99
C TYR A 34 8.10 -3.35 -6.98
N LYS A 35 8.16 -3.98 -5.81
CA LYS A 35 8.87 -5.24 -5.59
C LYS A 35 8.04 -6.17 -4.70
N GLY A 36 8.17 -7.47 -4.95
CA GLY A 36 7.55 -8.53 -4.18
C GLY A 36 8.59 -9.60 -3.88
N PRO A 37 9.12 -9.70 -2.65
CA PRO A 37 9.96 -10.82 -2.27
C PRO A 37 9.23 -12.14 -2.51
N SER A 38 9.90 -13.13 -3.11
CA SER A 38 9.31 -14.43 -3.47
C SER A 38 8.72 -15.20 -2.27
N ASN A 39 9.13 -14.85 -1.05
CA ASN A 39 8.70 -15.47 0.21
C ASN A 39 7.70 -14.60 1.01
N SER A 40 7.17 -13.51 0.44
CA SER A 40 6.24 -12.63 1.13
C SER A 40 4.93 -12.47 0.36
N GLN A 41 3.81 -12.40 1.07
CA GLN A 41 2.53 -11.98 0.48
C GLN A 41 2.42 -10.45 0.38
N THR A 42 3.52 -9.74 0.15
CA THR A 42 3.56 -8.27 0.19
C THR A 42 4.19 -7.69 -1.06
N LEU A 43 3.45 -6.82 -1.74
CA LEU A 43 3.97 -5.94 -2.79
C LEU A 43 4.26 -4.57 -2.18
N LEU A 44 5.54 -4.19 -2.14
CA LEU A 44 5.97 -2.87 -1.69
C LEU A 44 6.12 -1.93 -2.90
N TYR A 45 5.48 -0.77 -2.83
CA TYR A 45 5.57 0.32 -3.79
C TYR A 45 6.50 1.40 -3.25
N TYR A 46 7.42 1.85 -4.08
CA TYR A 46 8.51 2.73 -3.70
C TYR A 46 8.93 3.65 -4.84
N PHE A 47 9.58 4.75 -4.50
CA PHE A 47 10.37 5.56 -5.43
C PHE A 47 11.83 5.55 -5.01
N ARG A 48 12.72 6.05 -5.86
CA ARG A 48 14.14 6.19 -5.55
C ARG A 48 14.48 7.66 -5.39
N SER A 49 15.06 8.02 -4.25
CA SER A 49 15.58 9.36 -4.00
C SER A 49 16.97 9.26 -3.40
N ARG A 50 17.92 10.00 -3.96
CA ARG A 50 19.33 10.02 -3.53
C ARG A 50 19.94 8.62 -3.37
N GLY A 51 19.65 7.71 -4.30
CA GLY A 51 20.15 6.32 -4.27
C GLY A 51 19.44 5.38 -3.30
N HIS A 52 18.46 5.86 -2.53
CA HIS A 52 17.72 5.06 -1.55
C HIS A 52 16.32 4.74 -2.04
N GLU A 53 15.83 3.52 -1.74
CA GLU A 53 14.45 3.11 -1.99
C GLU A 53 13.56 3.56 -0.83
N ILE A 54 12.56 4.38 -1.13
CA ILE A 54 11.62 4.90 -0.13
C ILE A 54 10.26 4.24 -0.36
N GLY A 55 9.88 3.35 0.55
CA GLY A 55 8.61 2.62 0.49
C GLY A 55 7.44 3.51 0.92
N VAL A 56 6.45 3.67 0.04
CA VAL A 56 5.31 4.58 0.23
C VAL A 56 4.01 3.82 0.47
N ALA A 57 3.78 2.70 -0.19
CA ALA A 57 2.57 1.91 0.02
C ALA A 57 2.92 0.43 -0.06
N ALA A 58 2.14 -0.43 0.57
CA ALA A 58 2.27 -1.87 0.38
C ALA A 58 0.91 -2.54 0.27
N ILE A 59 0.74 -3.43 -0.70
CA ILE A 59 -0.41 -4.34 -0.76
C ILE A 59 -0.01 -5.64 -0.10
N ARG A 60 -0.80 -6.10 0.87
CA ARG A 60 -0.60 -7.39 1.55
C ARG A 60 -1.73 -8.35 1.23
N GLY A 61 -1.42 -9.63 1.14
CA GLY A 61 -2.39 -10.71 1.02
C GLY A 61 -2.84 -11.26 2.37
N SER A 62 -4.04 -11.83 2.36
CA SER A 62 -4.65 -12.64 3.43
C SER A 62 -4.60 -12.05 4.86
N PRO A 63 -5.48 -11.06 5.19
CA PRO A 63 -6.47 -10.43 4.32
C PRO A 63 -5.85 -9.45 3.31
N ALA A 64 -6.60 -9.06 2.28
CA ALA A 64 -6.16 -8.04 1.33
C ALA A 64 -6.07 -6.67 2.02
N LEU A 65 -4.88 -6.07 2.11
CA LEU A 65 -4.62 -4.81 2.81
C LEU A 65 -3.88 -3.81 1.95
N LEU A 66 -4.22 -2.53 2.09
CA LEU A 66 -3.36 -1.40 1.76
C LEU A 66 -2.67 -0.93 3.05
N SER A 67 -1.34 -0.99 3.10
CA SER A 67 -0.51 -0.66 4.25
C SER A 67 0.33 0.59 3.99
N PHE A 68 0.56 1.36 5.05
CA PHE A 68 1.37 2.58 5.06
C PHE A 68 2.73 2.29 5.73
N PRO A 69 3.85 2.14 5.00
CA PRO A 69 5.15 1.87 5.58
C PRO A 69 5.57 2.93 6.61
N ALA A 70 5.94 2.50 7.82
CA ALA A 70 6.19 3.40 8.93
C ALA A 70 7.36 4.37 8.69
N THR A 71 8.37 3.93 7.95
CA THR A 71 9.56 4.73 7.62
C THR A 71 9.25 5.98 6.81
N PHE A 72 8.19 5.94 6.00
CA PHE A 72 7.76 7.09 5.19
C PHE A 72 6.68 7.92 5.89
N TRP A 73 5.69 7.25 6.50
CA TRP A 73 4.47 7.91 6.98
C TRP A 73 4.51 8.43 8.41
N ARG A 74 5.44 7.95 9.26
CA ARG A 74 5.49 8.42 10.65
C ARG A 74 5.81 9.92 10.69
N GLY A 75 4.91 10.70 11.29
CA GLY A 75 5.01 12.16 11.36
C GLY A 75 4.42 12.93 10.17
N ARG A 76 3.91 12.25 9.13
CA ARG A 76 3.23 12.90 8.00
C ARG A 76 1.73 13.03 8.26
N SER A 77 1.21 14.23 8.02
CA SER A 77 -0.22 14.54 8.22
C SER A 77 -1.14 13.73 7.31
N GLY A 78 -0.70 13.36 6.11
CA GLY A 78 -1.46 12.53 5.18
C GLY A 78 -1.85 11.17 5.75
N LEU A 79 -1.07 10.60 6.68
CA LEU A 79 -1.43 9.33 7.33
C LEU A 79 -2.73 9.46 8.15
N ALA A 80 -2.82 10.49 9.00
CA ALA A 80 -4.01 10.69 9.83
C ALA A 80 -5.26 10.95 8.97
N ALA A 81 -5.11 11.71 7.88
CA ALA A 81 -6.18 11.96 6.92
C ALA A 81 -6.65 10.66 6.23
N ALA A 82 -5.71 9.81 5.78
CA ALA A 82 -6.02 8.54 5.15
C ALA A 82 -6.75 7.58 6.10
N LEU A 83 -6.24 7.43 7.33
CA LEU A 83 -6.84 6.56 8.34
C LEU A 83 -8.21 7.07 8.82
N GLY A 84 -8.41 8.39 8.92
CA GLY A 84 -9.70 8.98 9.24
C GLY A 84 -10.75 8.74 8.15
N ARG A 85 -10.36 8.95 6.89
CA ARG A 85 -11.25 8.79 5.72
C ARG A 85 -11.74 7.35 5.54
N ALA A 86 -10.88 6.38 5.83
CA ALA A 86 -11.20 4.96 5.75
C ALA A 86 -11.35 4.32 7.14
N SER A 87 -11.78 5.08 8.14
CA SER A 87 -11.89 4.63 9.55
C SER A 87 -12.71 3.35 9.73
N SER A 88 -13.82 3.19 8.99
CA SER A 88 -14.64 1.97 8.99
C SER A 88 -13.94 0.72 8.44
N PHE A 89 -12.80 0.89 7.75
CA PHE A 89 -12.00 -0.17 7.15
C PHE A 89 -10.59 -0.26 7.76
N HIS A 90 -10.31 0.60 8.74
CA HIS A 90 -9.04 0.64 9.42
C HIS A 90 -8.88 -0.60 10.29
N MET A 91 -7.75 -1.28 10.10
CA MET A 91 -7.34 -2.36 10.99
C MET A 91 -6.09 -1.93 11.72
N GLN A 92 -6.14 -2.02 13.05
CA GLN A 92 -4.91 -1.96 13.82
C GLN A 92 -4.02 -3.13 13.39
N PRO A 93 -2.70 -2.93 13.26
CA PRO A 93 -1.80 -4.04 13.01
C PRO A 93 -1.98 -5.06 14.15
N GLU A 94 -2.59 -6.23 13.87
CA GLU A 94 -2.72 -7.27 14.88
C GLU A 94 -1.33 -7.78 15.28
N GLY A 95 -1.19 -8.05 16.58
CA GLY A 95 0.06 -8.35 17.25
C GLY A 95 0.84 -9.48 16.61
N PHE A 96 1.96 -9.13 15.99
CA PHE A 96 3.21 -9.86 16.00
C PHE A 96 4.29 -8.78 15.97
N VAL A 97 5.31 -8.89 16.82
CA VAL A 97 6.32 -7.85 17.14
C VAL A 97 7.02 -7.22 15.92
N SER A 98 6.81 -7.72 14.69
CA SER A 98 7.33 -7.13 13.45
C SER A 98 6.37 -6.19 12.70
N SER A 99 5.04 -6.40 12.66
CA SER A 99 4.15 -5.68 11.73
C SER A 99 3.99 -4.19 12.07
N SER A 100 3.82 -3.87 13.36
CA SER A 100 3.70 -2.51 13.90
C SER A 100 5.00 -1.70 13.84
N GLN A 101 6.15 -2.37 13.67
CA GLN A 101 7.44 -1.70 13.44
C GLN A 101 7.59 -1.22 11.99
N TYR A 102 6.94 -1.92 11.05
CA TYR A 102 7.06 -1.64 9.61
C TYR A 102 5.86 -0.93 8.98
N SER A 103 4.70 -0.87 9.64
CA SER A 103 3.49 -0.19 9.14
C SER A 103 2.97 0.83 10.16
N ALA A 104 2.69 2.06 9.72
CA ALA A 104 2.07 3.10 10.54
C ALA A 104 0.53 3.08 10.49
N GLY A 105 -0.05 2.25 9.62
CA GLY A 105 -1.48 2.00 9.52
C GLY A 105 -1.81 1.01 8.41
N GLN A 106 -3.01 0.43 8.44
CA GLN A 106 -3.46 -0.56 7.45
C GLN A 106 -4.97 -0.42 7.19
N LEU A 107 -5.37 -0.49 5.92
CA LEU A 107 -6.77 -0.42 5.50
C LEU A 107 -7.13 -1.70 4.75
N ARG A 108 -8.27 -2.29 5.08
CA ARG A 108 -8.75 -3.50 4.41
C ARG A 108 -9.22 -3.18 3.00
N ILE A 109 -8.81 -3.98 2.03
CA ILE A 109 -9.31 -3.93 0.66
C ILE A 109 -10.53 -4.87 0.58
N THR A 110 -11.67 -4.29 0.26
CA THR A 110 -12.98 -4.93 0.12
C THR A 110 -13.76 -4.22 -0.97
N THR A 111 -14.80 -4.83 -1.52
CA THR A 111 -15.69 -4.18 -2.50
C THR A 111 -16.21 -2.81 -2.01
N SER A 112 -16.52 -2.70 -0.72
CA SER A 112 -17.02 -1.47 -0.10
C SER A 112 -15.97 -0.37 0.14
N SER A 113 -14.67 -0.70 0.10
CA SER A 113 -13.60 0.25 0.39
C SER A 113 -12.84 0.72 -0.84
N ILE A 114 -12.93 0.03 -1.99
CA ILE A 114 -12.10 0.31 -3.17
C ILE A 114 -12.10 1.78 -3.57
N GLU A 115 -13.28 2.40 -3.74
CA GLU A 115 -13.36 3.79 -4.21
C GLU A 115 -12.72 4.74 -3.19
N THR A 116 -12.92 4.50 -1.89
CA THR A 116 -12.25 5.26 -0.83
C THR A 116 -10.73 5.07 -0.87
N LEU A 117 -10.25 3.84 -1.06
CA LEU A 117 -8.82 3.55 -1.15
C LEU A 117 -8.18 4.16 -2.39
N LEU A 118 -8.87 4.17 -3.53
CA LEU A 118 -8.39 4.82 -4.75
C LEU A 118 -8.31 6.34 -4.59
N SER A 119 -9.31 6.97 -3.94
CA SER A 119 -9.25 8.39 -3.57
C SER A 119 -8.07 8.66 -2.61
N ILE A 120 -7.82 7.79 -1.62
CA ILE A 120 -6.63 7.92 -0.75
C ILE A 120 -5.34 7.81 -1.57
N VAL A 121 -5.28 6.91 -2.55
CA VAL A 121 -4.10 6.78 -3.42
C VAL A 121 -3.86 8.08 -4.19
N ASP A 122 -4.89 8.62 -4.84
CA ASP A 122 -4.80 9.80 -5.71
C ASP A 122 -4.57 11.10 -4.94
N GLU A 123 -5.30 11.30 -3.83
CA GLU A 123 -5.30 12.57 -3.11
C GLU A 123 -4.28 12.64 -1.97
N ILE A 124 -3.74 11.50 -1.51
CA ILE A 124 -2.85 11.45 -0.34
C ILE A 124 -1.54 10.75 -0.67
N ILE A 125 -1.57 9.48 -1.09
CA ILE A 125 -0.36 8.68 -1.27
C ILE A 125 0.53 9.27 -2.37
N ILE A 126 -0.04 9.55 -3.55
CA ILE A 126 0.71 10.08 -4.69
C ILE A 126 1.25 11.50 -4.40
N PRO A 127 0.46 12.46 -3.88
CA PRO A 127 0.96 13.78 -3.55
C PRO A 127 2.09 13.76 -2.50
N GLU A 128 1.96 12.96 -1.45
CA GLU A 128 3.00 12.81 -0.41
C GLU A 128 4.29 12.22 -0.98
N ALA A 129 4.18 11.24 -1.89
CA ALA A 129 5.32 10.66 -2.60
C ALA A 129 6.03 11.71 -3.45
N ARG A 130 5.28 12.47 -4.26
CA ARG A 130 5.81 13.54 -5.12
C ARG A 130 6.50 14.63 -4.30
N ALA A 131 5.87 15.06 -3.20
CA ALA A 131 6.46 16.03 -2.28
C ALA A 131 7.77 15.54 -1.65
N ALA A 132 7.97 14.22 -1.56
CA ALA A 132 9.18 13.58 -1.06
C ALA A 132 10.22 13.26 -2.16
N GLY A 133 9.94 13.58 -3.43
CA GLY A 133 10.84 13.40 -4.56
C GLY A 133 10.64 12.10 -5.36
N ALA A 134 9.41 11.59 -5.41
CA ALA A 134 9.01 10.52 -6.33
C ALA A 134 8.95 10.98 -7.79
#